data_AF-A0A6N9U494-F1
#
_entry.id   AF-A0A6N9U494-F1
#
_cell.length_a   1.000
_cell.length_b   1.000
_cell.length_c   1.000
_cell.angle_alpha   90.00
_cell.angle_beta   90.00
_cell.angle_gamma   90.00
#
_symmetry.space_group_name_H-M   'P 1'
#
loop_
_entity.id
_entity.type
_entity.pdbx_description
1 polymer ?
#
loop_
_entity_poly.entity_id
_entity_poly.type
_entity_poly.pdbx_seq_one_letter_code
_entity_poly.pdbx_strand_id
1 'polypeptide(L)'
;MTTVVFTHGTGVREPHLAPLLARVSAGLAEVAPDARLVAYPWGGTHGAALAAGGASLPDGPGTGTSRGAGPDDDPADEAERWARLYADPLTELATA
;
A
#
# COMPACT_ATOMS: atom_id res chain seq x y z
N MET A 1 10.50 -19.28 19.52
CA MET A 1 10.36 -17.82 19.58
C MET A 1 9.87 -17.33 18.23
N THR A 2 8.68 -16.73 18.17
CA THR A 2 8.05 -16.37 16.89
C THR A 2 8.44 -14.93 16.52
N THR A 3 8.83 -14.70 15.28
CA THR A 3 9.11 -13.35 14.77
C THR A 3 8.10 -13.00 13.69
N VAL A 4 7.48 -11.83 13.83
CA VAL A 4 6.54 -11.26 12.86
C VAL A 4 7.28 -10.16 12.11
N VAL A 5 7.52 -10.36 10.82
CA VAL A 5 8.09 -9.33 9.95
C VAL A 5 6.93 -8.56 9.32
N PHE A 6 6.82 -7.28 9.65
CA PHE A 6 5.78 -6.41 9.13
C PHE A 6 6.30 -5.54 7.99
N THR A 7 5.66 -5.67 6.83
CA THR A 7 5.96 -4.91 5.61
C THR A 7 4.74 -4.06 5.28
N HIS A 8 4.91 -2.75 5.20
CA HIS A 8 3.81 -1.82 4.90
C HIS A 8 3.47 -1.78 3.40
N GLY A 9 2.37 -1.15 2.99
CA GLY A 9 2.13 -0.88 1.56
C GLY A 9 3.01 0.26 1.02
N THR A 10 3.17 0.37 -0.30
CA THR A 10 3.95 1.45 -0.97
C THR A 10 3.44 2.87 -0.68
N GLY A 11 2.16 2.99 -0.33
CA GLY A 11 1.53 4.27 0.03
C GLY A 11 1.73 4.69 1.48
N VAL A 12 2.24 3.80 2.34
CA VAL A 12 2.46 4.11 3.76
C VAL A 12 3.88 4.62 3.93
N ARG A 13 3.98 5.87 4.36
CA ARG A 13 5.23 6.62 4.55
C ARG A 13 5.15 7.32 5.89
N GLU A 14 6.26 7.87 6.37
CA GLU A 14 6.15 8.85 7.45
C GLU A 14 5.33 10.07 7.00
N PRO A 15 4.49 10.64 7.89
CA PRO A 15 4.37 10.37 9.33
C PRO A 15 3.41 9.21 9.72
N HIS A 16 2.82 8.50 8.76
CA HIS A 16 1.77 7.49 8.99
C HIS A 16 2.29 6.09 9.32
N LEU A 17 3.57 5.82 9.02
CA LEU A 17 4.20 4.53 9.31
C LEU A 17 4.33 4.28 10.82
N ALA A 18 4.80 5.26 11.59
CA ALA A 18 4.97 5.09 13.03
C ALA A 18 3.64 4.78 13.78
N PRO A 19 2.53 5.51 13.56
CA PRO A 19 1.24 5.17 14.15
C PRO A 19 0.72 3.78 13.77
N LEU A 20 0.94 3.35 12.52
CA LEU A 20 0.58 2.00 12.06
C LEU A 20 1.36 0.92 12.83
N LEU A 21 2.68 1.08 12.97
CA LEU A 21 3.51 0.13 13.71
C LEU A 21 3.11 0.05 15.19
N ALA A 22 2.76 1.19 15.81
CA ALA A 22 2.23 1.20 17.17
C ALA A 22 0.93 0.39 17.30
N ARG A 23 0.00 0.57 16.36
CA ARG A 23 -1.27 -0.19 16.32
C ARG A 23 -1.05 -1.69 16.14
N VAL A 24 -0.15 -2.08 15.23
CA VAL A 24 0.19 -3.49 14.99
C VAL A 24 0.86 -4.09 16.22
N SER A 25 1.79 -3.37 16.86
CA SER A 25 2.47 -3.82 18.07
C SER A 25 1.49 -4.04 19.22
N ALA A 26 0.53 -3.14 19.41
CA ALA A 26 -0.48 -3.26 20.47
C ALA A 26 -1.36 -4.50 20.27
N GLY A 27 -1.89 -4.69 19.06
CA GLY A 27 -2.70 -5.88 18.76
C GLY A 27 -1.91 -7.19 18.87
N LEU A 28 -0.63 -7.19 18.46
CA LEU A 28 0.21 -8.38 18.59
C LEU A 28 0.47 -8.74 20.06
N ALA A 29 0.65 -7.74 20.93
CA ALA A 29 0.83 -7.97 22.36
C ALA A 29 -0.39 -8.63 23.02
N GLU A 30 -1.60 -8.38 22.52
CA GLU A 30 -2.84 -8.99 23.03
C GLU A 30 -2.98 -10.47 22.65
N VAL A 31 -2.57 -10.86 21.43
CA VAL A 31 -2.83 -12.20 20.88
C VAL A 31 -1.61 -13.11 20.88
N ALA A 32 -0.40 -12.55 20.92
CA ALA A 32 0.86 -13.27 20.85
C ALA A 32 1.97 -12.51 21.63
N PRO A 33 1.91 -12.46 22.97
CA PRO A 33 2.78 -11.63 23.80
C PRO A 33 4.28 -11.97 23.67
N ASP A 34 4.62 -13.21 23.32
CA ASP A 34 6.00 -13.65 23.12
C ASP A 34 6.53 -13.44 21.69
N ALA A 35 5.68 -12.90 20.79
CA ALA A 35 6.08 -12.63 19.43
C ALA A 35 6.90 -11.33 19.33
N ARG A 36 8.00 -11.39 18.60
CA ARG A 36 8.82 -10.21 18.29
C ARG A 36 8.35 -9.59 16.97
N LEU A 37 7.89 -8.34 17.02
CA LEU A 37 7.64 -7.55 15.81
C LEU A 37 8.94 -6.96 15.26
N VAL A 38 9.18 -7.14 13.96
CA VAL A 38 10.25 -6.49 13.22
C VAL A 38 9.61 -5.70 12.08
N ALA A 39 9.69 -4.38 12.13
CA ALA A 39 9.30 -3.54 11.01
C ALA A 39 10.37 -3.63 9.92
N TYR A 40 9.95 -3.94 8.69
CA TYR A 40 10.81 -3.88 7.51
C TYR A 40 10.41 -2.67 6.66
N PRO A 41 11.10 -1.52 6.82
CA PRO A 41 10.84 -0.30 6.05
C PRO A 41 11.39 -0.49 4.63
N TRP A 42 10.62 -1.17 3.80
CA TRP A 42 11.03 -1.44 2.43
C TRP A 42 10.79 -0.23 1.53
N GLY A 43 11.55 -0.17 0.44
CA GLY A 43 11.29 0.80 -0.62
C GLY A 43 11.75 2.23 -0.32
N GLY A 44 12.38 2.53 0.82
CA GLY A 44 12.87 3.89 1.10
C GLY A 44 13.67 4.50 -0.07
N THR A 45 14.64 3.76 -0.61
CA THR A 45 15.43 4.15 -1.80
C THR A 45 14.74 3.88 -3.14
N HIS A 46 13.68 3.08 -3.18
CA HIS A 46 13.13 2.49 -4.41
C HIS A 46 11.62 2.75 -4.65
N GLY A 47 10.96 3.63 -3.89
CA GLY A 47 9.57 4.06 -4.18
C GLY A 47 8.66 4.35 -2.99
N ALA A 48 9.07 4.09 -1.75
CA ALA A 48 8.32 4.44 -0.55
C ALA A 48 8.55 5.91 -0.12
N ALA A 49 9.72 6.47 -0.43
CA ALA A 49 9.98 7.90 -0.30
C ALA A 49 9.54 8.67 -1.56
N LEU A 50 8.92 9.83 -1.37
CA LEU A 50 8.52 10.68 -2.49
C LEU A 50 9.70 11.55 -2.95
N ALA A 51 10.09 11.41 -4.22
CA ALA A 51 11.04 12.32 -4.85
C ALA A 51 10.51 13.76 -4.80
N ALA A 52 11.37 14.71 -4.43
CA ALA A 52 11.02 16.12 -4.25
C ALA A 52 9.75 16.35 -3.39
N GLY A 53 9.52 15.51 -2.38
CA GLY A 53 8.34 15.61 -1.51
C GLY A 53 7.01 15.36 -2.24
N GLY A 54 7.03 14.75 -3.43
CA GLY A 54 5.83 14.45 -4.20
C GLY A 54 5.32 15.61 -5.03
N ALA A 55 6.17 16.57 -5.41
CA ALA A 55 5.80 17.72 -6.23
C ALA A 55 5.16 17.36 -7.59
N SER A 56 5.40 16.14 -8.09
CA SER A 56 4.79 15.62 -9.32
C SER A 56 3.43 14.96 -9.10
N LEU A 57 2.96 14.84 -7.85
CA LEU A 57 1.65 14.27 -7.55
C LEU A 57 0.57 15.34 -7.73
N PRO A 58 -0.44 15.14 -8.61
CA PRO A 58 -1.46 16.14 -8.92
C PRO A 58 -2.20 16.66 -7.69
N ASP A 59 -2.52 15.76 -6.77
CA ASP A 59 -3.27 16.06 -5.55
C ASP A 59 -2.36 16.13 -4.31
N GLY A 60 -1.03 16.09 -4.49
CA GLY A 60 -0.05 16.07 -3.41
C GLY A 60 0.15 14.73 -2.70
N PRO A 61 1.06 14.65 -1.71
CA PRO A 61 1.35 13.44 -0.95
C PRO A 61 0.17 12.96 -0.10
N GLY A 62 -0.17 11.67 -0.19
CA GLY A 62 -1.14 11.04 0.73
C GLY A 62 -2.61 11.26 0.38
N THR A 63 -2.90 11.99 -0.70
CA THR A 63 -4.26 12.15 -1.26
C THR A 63 -4.61 11.08 -2.28
N GLY A 64 -3.62 10.27 -2.69
CA GLY A 64 -3.89 9.04 -3.42
C GLY A 64 -4.79 8.17 -2.56
N THR A 65 -6.06 8.09 -2.94
CA THR A 65 -6.93 7.03 -2.46
C THR A 65 -6.18 5.74 -2.77
N SER A 66 -5.94 4.89 -1.75
CA SER A 66 -5.77 3.48 -2.10
C SER A 66 -6.92 3.16 -3.05
N ARG A 67 -6.70 2.42 -4.14
CA ARG A 67 -7.78 1.89 -4.98
C ARG A 67 -8.65 0.91 -4.16
N GLY A 68 -9.22 1.41 -3.08
CA GLY A 68 -10.07 0.74 -2.14
C GLY A 68 -11.47 1.21 -2.46
N ALA A 69 -12.18 0.34 -3.15
CA ALA A 69 -13.60 0.43 -3.47
C ALA A 69 -14.00 1.71 -4.20
N GLY A 70 -13.83 1.70 -5.53
CA GLY A 70 -14.86 2.30 -6.38
C GLY A 70 -16.21 1.64 -6.10
N PRO A 71 -17.33 2.32 -6.39
CA PRO A 71 -18.67 1.81 -6.06
C PRO A 71 -18.89 0.44 -6.72
N ASP A 72 -19.19 -0.58 -5.92
CA ASP A 72 -19.66 -1.93 -6.30
C ASP A 72 -19.33 -2.36 -7.74
N ASP A 73 -18.03 -2.50 -8.05
CA ASP A 73 -17.63 -3.21 -9.26
C ASP A 73 -17.91 -4.70 -9.05
N ASP A 74 -18.66 -5.33 -9.97
CA ASP A 74 -18.82 -6.77 -9.98
C ASP A 74 -17.43 -7.43 -10.01
N PRO A 75 -17.10 -8.37 -9.11
CA PRO A 75 -15.82 -9.08 -9.12
C PRO A 75 -15.48 -9.69 -10.49
N ALA A 76 -16.48 -10.06 -11.29
CA ALA A 76 -16.30 -10.53 -12.66
C ALA A 76 -15.79 -9.42 -13.60
N ASP A 77 -16.32 -8.20 -13.45
CA ASP A 77 -15.90 -7.03 -14.23
C ASP A 77 -14.48 -6.61 -13.85
N GLU A 78 -14.11 -6.71 -12.57
CA GLU A 78 -12.74 -6.45 -12.14
C GLU A 78 -11.74 -7.43 -12.77
N ALA A 79 -12.05 -8.73 -12.77
CA ALA A 79 -11.19 -9.76 -13.36
C ALA A 79 -11.01 -9.56 -14.87
N GLU A 80 -12.06 -9.17 -15.60
CA GLU A 80 -11.98 -8.91 -17.03
C GLU A 80 -11.12 -7.66 -17.34
N ARG A 81 -11.23 -6.60 -16.53
CA ARG A 81 -10.36 -5.42 -16.66
C ARG A 81 -8.89 -5.77 -16.48
N TRP A 82 -8.56 -6.58 -15.49
CA TRP A 82 -7.19 -7.08 -15.30
C TRP A 82 -6.73 -7.95 -16.48
N ALA A 83 -7.58 -8.83 -17.00
CA ALA A 83 -7.24 -9.67 -18.15
C ALA A 83 -6.89 -8.83 -19.40
N ARG A 84 -7.60 -7.71 -19.63
CA ARG A 84 -7.29 -6.76 -20.71
C ARG A 84 -5.94 -6.09 -20.51
N LEU A 85 -5.61 -5.65 -19.29
CA LEU A 85 -4.30 -5.07 -18.98
C LEU A 85 -3.15 -6.07 -19.11
N TYR A 86 -3.39 -7.35 -18.83
CA TYR A 86 -2.41 -8.41 -19.07
C TYR A 86 -2.15 -8.66 -20.55
N ALA A 87 -3.19 -8.52 -21.39
CA ALA A 87 -3.06 -8.67 -22.84
C ALA A 87 -2.42 -7.43 -23.49
N ASP A 88 -2.81 -6.23 -23.07
CA ASP A 88 -2.25 -4.96 -23.52
C ASP A 88 -2.18 -3.95 -22.37
N PRO A 89 -0.97 -3.69 -21.83
CA PRO A 89 -0.75 -2.73 -20.75
C PRO A 89 -1.13 -1.28 -21.07
N LEU A 90 -1.36 -0.94 -22.34
CA LEU A 90 -1.72 0.42 -22.78
C LEU A 90 -3.23 0.60 -23.00
N THR A 91 -4.04 -0.46 -22.80
CA THR A 91 -5.49 -0.45 -23.07
C THR A 91 -6.22 0.76 -22.47
N GLU A 92 -5.91 1.14 -21.24
CA GLU A 92 -6.57 2.26 -20.55
C GLU A 92 -6.14 3.65 -21.08
N LEU A 93 -4.96 3.74 -21.70
CA LEU A 93 -4.45 4.99 -22.26
C LEU A 93 -5.05 5.31 -23.64
N ALA A 94 -5.47 4.29 -24.38
CA ALA A 94 -6.11 4.48 -25.70
C ALA A 94 -7.54 5.02 -25.62
N THR A 95 -8.15 4.97 -24.44
CA THR A 95 -9.53 5.40 -24.18
C THR A 95 -9.66 6.80 -23.54
N ALA A 96 -8.52 7.46 -23.27
CA ALA A 96 -8.45 8.81 -22.71
C ALA A 96 -8.23 9.87 -23.80
#